data_AF-A0A9E5M717-F1
#
_entry.id   AF-A0A9E5M717-F1
#
_cell.length_a   1.000
_cell.length_b   1.000
_cell.length_c   1.000
_cell.angle_alpha   90.00
_cell.angle_beta   90.00
_cell.angle_gamma   90.00
#
_symmetry.space_group_name_H-M   'P 1'
#
loop_
_entity.id
_entity.type
_entity.pdbx_description
1 polymer ?
#
loop_
_entity_poly.entity_id
_entity_poly.type
_entity_poly.pdbx_seq_one_letter_code
_entity_poly.pdbx_strand_id
1 'polypeptide(L)' 'MSKFIASSTPLSPGDISAVIQMAWEDRTTFETIFERTGVTETGVIKIMRAELSASSFKMWRT' A
#
# COMPACT_ATOMS: atom_id res chain seq x y z
N MET A 1 17.80 -18.15 -6.58
CA MET A 1 16.44 -18.12 -5.99
C MET A 1 16.53 -17.33 -4.70
N SER A 2 16.43 -16.00 -4.78
CA SER A 2 16.79 -15.11 -3.68
C SER A 2 15.55 -14.76 -2.85
N LYS A 3 15.41 -15.49 -1.73
CA LYS A 3 15.03 -15.01 -0.41
C LYS A 3 14.08 -13.79 -0.38
N PHE A 4 12.76 -14.04 -0.36
CA PHE A 4 11.80 -13.09 0.18
C PHE A 4 12.03 -12.96 1.69
N ILE A 5 12.88 -12.01 2.09
CA ILE A 5 12.88 -11.50 3.46
C ILE A 5 11.68 -10.56 3.61
N ALA A 6 10.59 -11.04 4.20
CA ALA A 6 9.59 -10.14 4.75
C ALA A 6 10.19 -9.50 6.02
N SER A 7 10.90 -8.38 5.84
CA SER A 7 11.35 -7.55 6.95
C SER A 7 10.13 -7.02 7.67
N SER A 8 9.84 -7.56 8.86
CA SER A 8 8.77 -7.10 9.76
C SER A 8 9.18 -5.77 10.43
N THR A 9 9.50 -4.74 9.64
CA THR A 9 9.73 -3.40 10.16
C THR A 9 8.38 -2.67 10.16
N PRO A 10 7.95 -2.07 11.29
CA PRO A 10 6.75 -1.26 11.29
C PRO A 10 6.95 -0.08 10.33
N LEU A 11 5.99 0.10 9.40
CA LEU A 11 5.98 1.23 8.48
C LEU A 11 5.89 2.53 9.29
N SER A 12 6.67 3.54 8.92
CA SER A 12 6.49 4.87 9.50
C SER A 12 5.18 5.49 8.99
N PRO A 13 4.62 6.48 9.69
CA PRO A 13 3.46 7.24 9.19
C PRO A 13 3.71 7.88 7.82
N GLY A 14 4.97 8.23 7.51
CA GLY A 14 5.38 8.73 6.20
C GLY A 14 5.29 7.67 5.11
N ASP A 15 5.71 6.44 5.40
CA ASP A 15 5.61 5.31 4.46
C ASP A 15 4.14 4.97 4.18
N ILE A 16 3.30 4.97 5.23
CA ILE A 16 1.85 4.77 5.11
C ILE A 16 1.25 5.85 4.20
N SER A 17 1.59 7.11 4.43
CA SER A 17 1.12 8.23 3.60
C SER A 17 1.56 8.08 2.15
N ALA A 18 2.80 7.65 1.90
CA ALA A 18 3.32 7.42 0.55
C ALA A 18 2.58 6.27 -0.15
N VAL A 19 2.29 5.17 0.55
CA VAL A 19 1.51 4.04 0.01
C VAL A 19 0.10 4.48 -0.35
N ILE A 20 -0.58 5.25 0.51
CA ILE A 20 -1.92 5.78 0.24
C ILE A 20 -1.91 6.68 -0.99
N GLN A 21 -0.96 7.62 -1.07
CA GLN A 21 -0.83 8.53 -2.23
C GLN A 21 -0.65 7.77 -3.54
N MET A 22 0.27 6.78 -3.56
CA MET A 22 0.49 5.95 -4.74
C MET A 22 -0.73 5.09 -5.08
N ALA A 23 -1.44 4.56 -4.08
CA ALA A 23 -2.62 3.72 -4.32
C ALA A 23 -3.81 4.50 -4.91
N TRP A 24 -3.88 5.81 -4.68
CA TRP A 24 -4.88 6.71 -5.29
C TRP A 24 -4.49 7.19 -6.70
N GLU A 25 -3.26 6.95 -7.13
CA GLU A 25 -2.79 7.39 -8.44
C GLU A 25 -3.16 6.35 -9.50
N ASP A 26 -4.05 6.70 -10.43
CA ASP A 26 -4.61 5.79 -11.45
C ASP A 26 -3.57 5.04 -12.30
N ARG A 27 -2.31 5.52 -12.32
CA ARG A 27 -1.22 4.96 -13.12
C ARG A 27 -0.23 4.11 -12.31
N THR A 28 -0.51 3.83 -11.05
CA THR A 28 0.39 3.10 -10.17
C THR A 28 -0.16 1.71 -9.87
N THR A 29 0.52 0.68 -10.36
CA THR A 29 0.15 -0.73 -10.09
C THR A 29 0.63 -1.16 -8.70
N PHE A 30 0.04 -2.24 -8.17
CA PHE A 30 0.51 -2.82 -6.91
C PHE A 30 1.95 -3.35 -6.99
N GLU A 31 2.40 -3.76 -8.17
CA GLU A 31 3.79 -4.16 -8.41
C GLU A 31 4.74 -2.97 -8.23
N THR A 32 4.43 -1.82 -8.83
CA THR A 32 5.21 -0.58 -8.64
C THR A 32 5.23 -0.13 -7.18
N ILE A 33 4.11 -0.25 -6.46
CA ILE A 33 4.05 0.06 -5.02
C ILE A 33 4.99 -0.88 -4.25
N PHE A 34 4.94 -2.18 -4.56
CA PHE A 34 5.80 -3.18 -3.93
C PHE A 34 7.28 -2.93 -4.22
N GLU A 35 7.66 -2.62 -5.46
CA GLU A 35 9.04 -2.30 -5.82
C GLU A 35 9.58 -1.07 -5.08
N ARG A 36 8.73 -0.06 -4.86
CA ARG A 36 9.13 1.20 -4.22
C ARG A 36 9.10 1.16 -2.69
N THR A 37 8.19 0.41 -2.10
CA THR A 37 7.93 0.44 -0.64
C THR A 37 8.11 -0.91 0.06
N GLY A 38 8.23 -1.99 -0.69
CA GLY A 38 8.22 -3.37 -0.17
C GLY A 38 6.84 -3.84 0.33
N VAL A 39 5.79 -3.03 0.15
CA VAL A 39 4.43 -3.37 0.62
C VAL A 39 3.70 -4.19 -0.44
N THR A 40 3.28 -5.40 -0.07
CA THR A 40 2.51 -6.28 -0.95
C THR A 40 1.11 -5.73 -1.20
N GLU A 41 0.45 -6.14 -2.28
CA GLU A 41 -0.95 -5.77 -2.56
C GLU A 41 -1.87 -5.96 -1.35
N THR A 42 -1.77 -7.10 -0.67
CA THR A 42 -2.57 -7.37 0.54
C THR A 42 -2.23 -6.38 1.67
N GLY A 43 -0.96 -5.98 1.80
CA GLY A 43 -0.52 -4.93 2.71
C GLY A 43 -1.14 -3.58 2.37
N VAL A 44 -1.13 -3.19 1.09
CA VAL A 44 -1.75 -1.95 0.61
C VAL A 44 -3.24 -1.94 0.93
N ILE A 45 -3.96 -3.03 0.65
CA ILE A 45 -5.40 -3.13 0.96
C ILE A 45 -5.67 -2.98 2.47
N LYS A 46 -4.82 -3.58 3.32
CA LYS A 46 -4.94 -3.45 4.78
C LYS A 46 -4.71 -2.02 5.25
N ILE A 47 -3.69 -1.35 4.72
CA ILE A 47 -3.39 0.06 5.00
C ILE A 47 -4.56 0.94 4.56
N MET A 48 -5.02 0.80 3.32
CA MET A 48 -6.15 1.57 2.78
C MET A 48 -7.41 1.38 3.61
N ARG A 49 -7.69 0.16 4.09
CA ARG A 49 -8.84 -0.12 4.95
C ARG A 49 -8.69 0.43 6.38
N ALA A 50 -7.47 0.52 6.90
CA ALA A 50 -7.20 1.04 8.24
C ALA A 50 -7.25 2.58 8.27
N GLU A 51 -6.78 3.22 7.20
CA GLU A 51 -6.55 4.68 7.15
C GLU A 51 -7.71 5.45 6.50
N LEU A 52 -8.45 4.83 5.57
CA LEU A 52 -9.57 5.50 4.89
C LEU A 52 -10.90 5.24 5.58
N SER A 53 -11.80 6.21 5.49
CA SER A 53 -13.22 5.99 5.80
C SER A 53 -13.83 4.94 4.86
N ALA A 54 -14.90 4.26 5.29
CA ALA A 54 -15.57 3.23 4.48
C ALA A 54 -16.02 3.76 3.10
N SER A 55 -16.47 5.01 3.03
CA SER A 55 -16.89 5.67 1.78
C SER A 55 -15.71 5.93 0.85
N SER A 56 -14.59 6.43 1.39
CA SER A 56 -13.36 6.68 0.63
C SER A 56 -12.73 5.37 0.13
N PHE A 57 -12.73 4.32 0.96
CA PHE A 57 -12.26 3.01 0.55
C PHE A 57 -13.11 2.41 -0.57
N LYS A 58 -14.43 2.61 -0.52
CA LYS A 58 -15.33 2.20 -1.60
C LYS A 58 -15.00 2.95 -2.90
N MET A 59 -14.78 4.26 -2.83
CA MET A 59 -14.44 5.10 -3.98
C MET A 59 -13.12 4.67 -4.64
N TRP A 60 -12.11 4.32 -3.85
CA TRP A 60 -10.84 3.79 -4.37
C TRP A 60 -10.98 2.44 -5.10
N ARG A 61 -11.98 1.64 -4.72
CA ARG A 61 -12.21 0.29 -5.27
C ARG A 61 -13.12 0.26 -6.51
N THR A 62 -13.78 1.37 -6.81
CA THR A 62 -14.70 1.52 -7.96
C THR A 62 -13.95 2.01 -9.18
#